data_AF-I7LJM6-F1
#
_entry.id   AF-I7LJM6-F1
#
_cell.length_a   1.000
_cell.length_b   1.000
_cell.length_c   1.000
_cell.angle_alpha   90.00
_cell.angle_beta   90.00
_cell.angle_gamma   90.00
#
_symmetry.space_group_name_H-M   'P 1'
#
loop_
_entity.id
_entity.type
_entity.pdbx_description
1 polymer ?
#
loop_
_entity_poly.entity_id
_entity_poly.type
_entity_poly.pdbx_seq_one_letter_code
_entity_poly.pdbx_strand_id
1 'polypeptide(L)' 'MDNKNLDALFDENLPCILNDFLGYLYTVKGKSLNTIDGYKVDLRLFLKYIKK' A
#
# COMPACT_ATOMS: atom_id res chain seq x y z
N MET A 1 -6.76 10.85 16.45
CA MET A 1 -6.40 9.97 15.31
C MET A 1 -5.53 10.80 14.41
N ASP A 2 -4.23 10.48 14.35
CA ASP A 2 -3.23 11.34 13.72
C ASP A 2 -3.36 11.26 12.19
N ASN A 3 -3.73 12.39 11.57
CA ASN A 3 -3.88 12.55 10.12
C ASN A 3 -2.60 12.29 9.31
N LYS A 4 -1.44 12.12 9.96
CA LYS A 4 -0.14 11.85 9.32
C LYS A 4 -0.03 10.47 8.66
N ASN A 5 -0.95 9.53 8.95
CA ASN A 5 -0.85 8.15 8.47
C ASN A 5 -1.50 7.88 7.12
N LEU A 6 -2.43 8.73 6.67
CA LEU A 6 -3.13 8.53 5.40
C LEU A 6 -2.26 8.92 4.20
N ASP A 7 -1.46 9.98 4.34
CA ASP A 7 -0.55 10.46 3.30
C ASP A 7 0.56 9.44 2.97
N ALA A 8 0.92 8.56 3.91
CA ALA A 8 1.88 7.48 3.67
C ALA A 8 1.30 6.32 2.84
N LEU A 9 -0.03 6.13 2.88
CA LEU A 9 -0.71 5.05 2.17
C LEU A 9 -0.82 5.37 0.68
N PHE A 10 -1.22 6.59 0.35
CA PHE A 10 -1.42 7.02 -1.03
C PHE A 10 -0.09 7.36 -1.71
N ASP A 11 0.27 6.62 -2.75
CA ASP A 11 1.43 6.89 -3.60
C ASP A 11 0.97 7.11 -5.03
N GLU A 12 1.17 8.32 -5.55
CA GLU A 12 0.82 8.72 -6.91
C GLU A 12 1.56 7.90 -7.99
N ASN A 13 2.69 7.29 -7.64
CA ASN A 13 3.46 6.42 -8.54
C ASN A 13 2.92 4.98 -8.57
N LEU A 14 1.93 4.65 -7.74
CA LEU A 14 1.27 3.35 -7.74
C LEU A 14 -0.06 3.41 -8.51
N PRO A 15 -0.44 2.33 -9.19
CA PRO A 15 -1.79 2.21 -9.75
C PRO A 15 -2.86 2.41 -8.68
N CYS A 16 -3.97 3.08 -9.03
CA CYS A 16 -5.08 3.36 -8.11
C CYS A 16 -5.56 2.10 -7.36
N ILE A 17 -5.71 0.98 -8.08
CA ILE A 17 -6.10 -0.32 -7.50
C ILE A 17 -5.17 -0.81 -6.38
N LEU A 18 -3.88 -0.46 -6.44
CA LEU A 18 -2.93 -0.83 -5.41
C LEU A 18 -3.06 0.07 -4.18
N ASN A 19 -3.29 1.37 -4.37
CA ASN A 19 -3.60 2.28 -3.27
C ASN A 19 -4.90 1.87 -2.55
N ASP A 20 -5.95 1.50 -3.31
CA ASP A 20 -7.21 1.00 -2.74
C ASP A 20 -7.01 -0.28 -1.93
N PHE A 21 -6.20 -1.21 -2.45
CA PHE A 21 -5.89 -2.45 -1.75
C PHE A 21 -5.12 -2.21 -0.44
N LEU A 22 -4.08 -1.36 -0.46
CA LEU A 22 -3.31 -1.01 0.73
C LEU A 22 -4.18 -0.24 1.75
N GLY A 23 -5.07 0.64 1.27
CA GLY A 23 -6.06 1.33 2.08
C GLY A 23 -7.04 0.37 2.75
N TYR A 24 -7.51 -0.66 2.05
CA TYR A 24 -8.34 -1.73 2.60
C TYR A 24 -7.60 -2.53 3.69
N LEU A 25 -6.32 -2.88 3.45
CA LEU A 25 -5.51 -3.58 4.45
C LEU A 25 -5.34 -2.76 5.74
N TYR A 26 -5.18 -1.45 5.60
CA TYR A 26 -5.05 -0.54 6.75
C TYR A 26 -6.38 -0.35 7.47
N THR A 27 -7.42 0.06 6.75
CA THR A 27 -8.69 0.51 7.35
C THR A 27 -9.63 -0.64 7.73
N VAL A 28 -9.77 -1.66 6.87
CA VAL A 28 -10.71 -2.76 7.09
C VAL A 28 -10.03 -3.93 7.78
N LYS A 29 -8.79 -4.26 7.39
CA LYS A 29 -8.05 -5.37 8.00
C LYS A 29 -7.22 -4.96 9.22
N GLY A 30 -7.16 -3.67 9.55
CA GLY A 30 -6.49 -3.15 10.75
C GLY A 30 -4.99 -3.46 10.79
N LYS A 31 -4.34 -3.59 9.64
CA LYS A 31 -2.90 -3.89 9.58
C LYS A 31 -2.09 -2.66 9.97
N SER A 32 -0.95 -2.89 10.62
CA SER A 32 -0.03 -1.82 11.00
C SER A 32 0.61 -1.17 9.78
N LEU A 33 1.03 0.10 9.89
CA LEU A 33 1.68 0.82 8.80
C LEU A 33 2.94 0.12 8.31
N ASN A 34 3.76 -0.40 9.22
CA ASN A 34 4.94 -1.21 8.87
C ASN A 34 4.57 -2.41 7.99
N THR A 35 3.40 -3.02 8.23
CA THR A 35 2.88 -4.10 7.38
C THR A 35 2.53 -3.54 6.00
N ILE A 36 1.82 -2.40 5.94
CA ILE A 36 1.44 -1.79 4.67
C ILE A 36 2.66 -1.39 3.84
N ASP A 37 3.68 -0.79 4.46
CA ASP A 37 4.92 -0.40 3.81
C ASP A 37 5.67 -1.63 3.24
N GLY A 38 5.73 -2.73 3.99
CA GLY A 38 6.27 -3.99 3.50
C GLY A 38 5.53 -4.52 2.27
N TYR A 39 4.19 -4.58 2.34
CA TYR A 39 3.36 -4.97 1.20
C TYR A 39 3.55 -4.04 -0.01
N LYS A 40 3.73 -2.74 0.21
CA LYS A 40 3.97 -1.76 -0.86
C LYS A 40 5.24 -2.09 -1.64
N VAL A 41 6.33 -2.39 -0.93
CA VAL A 41 7.62 -2.78 -1.52
C VAL A 41 7.50 -4.11 -2.26
N ASP A 42 6.93 -5.12 -1.61
CA ASP A 42 6.81 -6.48 -2.16
C ASP A 42 5.94 -6.52 -3.42
N LEU A 43 4.77 -5.86 -3.41
CA LEU A 43 3.87 -5.82 -4.56
C LEU A 43 4.46 -5.04 -5.72
N ARG A 44 5.15 -3.92 -5.46
CA ARG A 44 5.87 -3.18 -6.50
C ARG A 44 6.94 -4.07 -7.16
N LEU A 45 7.72 -4.78 -6.35
CA LEU A 45 8.74 -5.70 -6.85
C LEU A 45 8.12 -6.85 -7.65
N PHE A 46 7.14 -7.54 -7.07
CA PHE A 46 6.45 -8.67 -7.69
C PHE A 46 5.84 -8.29 -9.05
N LEU A 47 5.05 -7.21 -9.10
CA LEU A 47 4.38 -6.76 -10.32
C LEU A 47 5.37 -6.25 -11.40
N LYS A 48 6.50 -5.66 -10.99
CA LYS A 48 7.57 -5.26 -11.94
C LYS A 48 8.11 -6.45 -12.73
N TYR A 49 8.18 -7.63 -12.12
CA TYR A 49 8.76 -8.82 -12.74
C TYR A 49 7.73 -9.82 -13.27
N ILE A 50 6.43 -9.64 -13.03
CA ILE A 50 5.38 -10.59 -13.47
C ILE A 50 5.16 -10.61 -14.99
N LYS A 51 5.46 -9.51 -15.70
CA LYS A 51 5.29 -9.39 -17.17
C LYS A 51 6.62 -9.48 -17.93
N LYS A 52 7.70 -9.84 -17.27
CA LYS A 52 8.96 -10.18 -17.93
C LYS A 52 8.95 -11.66 -18.27
#